data_AF-A0A5J4KZT2-F1
#
_entry.id   AF-A0A5J4KZT2-F1
#
_cell.length_a   1.000
_cell.length_b   1.000
_cell.length_c   1.000
_cell.angle_alpha   90.00
_cell.angle_beta   90.00
_cell.angle_gamma   90.00
#
_symmetry.space_group_name_H-M   'P 1'
#
loop_
_entity.id
_entity.type
_entity.pdbx_description
1 polymer ?
#
loop_
_entity_poly.entity_id
_entity_poly.type
_entity_poly.pdbx_seq_one_letter_code
_entity_poly.pdbx_strand_id
1 'polypeptide(L)'
;MQQVTQQRELPERMSWARAMVFAIGFFLLAAMLIGQIPGYVYNAMTASSLVEFERGVLSLGLICLACFAVIMVIELLFDPKPVVPPALLAGVGAIVTIVGLAVTVAVGMTGYRDFPQAETNILPLLGGRFLWFQPDAIDLVAIGLIILFVGVATVFYSVLAMRELRNPDRRDLGTTPAVRWMIILSSLLLIVFLYCYNYDVASALFQNIVLGVAVFLALGAFALRLHYLMRPVRKRVMPGLYAVGALGLAQTGAAFVLLWIIAYPLLALIHPLPVLGPYLTNCLRATAVPGSCTFSQDAGYIVDAIITSSFFGAMLAAIWAWKSNRNLVVVGSVVITAVIALTALVMHTSATALPTAMMLCAGILIVATVWTITARREFAVVGENNLGCLGQWLVMGTCLFVYLASFAFFSMANFAAEETPPNIPNTIPGGASSAKDAFVMLVLFAILGAIQFFFLTRNRYRV
;
A
#
# COMPACT_ATOMS: atom_id res chain seq x y z
N MET A 1 18.24 47.31 17.69
CA MET A 1 17.49 46.65 16.59
C MET A 1 18.44 45.66 15.93
N GLN A 2 18.36 44.37 16.27
CA GLN A 2 19.11 43.32 15.58
C GLN A 2 18.36 42.96 14.30
N GLN A 3 19.01 43.20 13.15
CA GLN A 3 18.58 42.66 11.87
C GLN A 3 18.54 41.14 11.98
N VAL A 4 17.32 40.61 12.05
CA VAL A 4 17.04 39.23 11.64
C VAL A 4 17.48 39.16 10.19
N THR A 5 18.68 38.64 9.95
CA THR A 5 19.08 38.16 8.64
C THR A 5 18.03 37.14 8.24
N GLN A 6 17.09 37.56 7.39
CA GLN A 6 16.38 36.65 6.53
C GLN A 6 17.45 35.75 5.91
N GLN A 7 17.52 34.51 6.38
CA GLN A 7 18.10 33.43 5.61
C GLN A 7 17.35 33.46 4.28
N ARG A 8 17.94 34.16 3.32
CA ARG A 8 17.59 34.09 1.92
C ARG A 8 17.58 32.60 1.62
N GLU A 9 16.41 32.06 1.30
CA GLU A 9 16.27 30.72 0.75
C GLU A 9 17.15 30.69 -0.52
N LEU A 10 18.41 30.30 -0.36
CA LEU A 10 19.24 29.95 -1.50
C LEU A 10 18.46 28.86 -2.23
N PRO A 11 18.33 28.91 -3.56
CA PRO A 11 17.74 27.81 -4.30
C PRO A 11 18.59 26.59 -3.99
N GLU A 12 18.12 25.72 -3.10
CA GLU A 12 18.81 24.49 -2.75
C GLU A 12 18.97 23.70 -4.05
N ARG A 13 20.18 23.74 -4.63
CA ARG A 13 20.54 22.87 -5.75
C ARG A 13 20.21 21.46 -5.31
N MET A 14 19.40 20.75 -6.09
CA MET A 14 19.13 19.34 -5.84
C MET A 14 20.48 18.63 -5.78
N SER A 15 20.91 18.21 -4.60
CA SER A 15 22.15 17.44 -4.49
C SER A 15 21.97 16.17 -5.31
N TRP A 16 23.04 15.69 -5.93
CA TRP A 16 22.97 14.49 -6.77
C TRP A 16 22.48 13.27 -5.96
N ALA A 17 22.77 13.24 -4.65
CA ALA A 17 22.23 12.28 -3.69
C ALA A 17 20.70 12.42 -3.49
N ARG A 18 20.15 13.65 -3.42
CA ARG A 18 18.69 13.91 -3.40
C ARG A 18 18.02 13.39 -4.67
N ALA A 19 18.63 13.66 -5.83
CA ALA A 19 18.13 13.19 -7.12
C ALA A 19 18.17 11.66 -7.20
N MET A 20 19.20 11.00 -6.66
CA MET A 20 19.30 9.54 -6.63
C MET A 20 18.31 8.88 -5.68
N VAL A 21 18.14 9.36 -4.45
CA VAL A 21 17.16 8.79 -3.50
C VAL A 21 15.74 8.98 -4.02
N PHE A 22 15.47 10.09 -4.72
CA PHE A 22 14.20 10.34 -5.38
C PHE A 22 14.02 9.44 -6.61
N ALA A 23 15.01 9.38 -7.50
CA ALA A 23 15.00 8.51 -8.67
C ALA A 23 14.86 7.05 -8.27
N ILE A 24 15.50 6.59 -7.19
CA ILE A 24 15.44 5.22 -6.71
C ILE A 24 14.14 4.94 -5.95
N GLY A 25 13.63 5.86 -5.13
CA GLY A 25 12.32 5.69 -4.47
C GLY A 25 11.19 5.63 -5.51
N PHE A 26 11.25 6.51 -6.52
CA PHE A 26 10.36 6.47 -7.67
C PHE A 26 10.62 5.27 -8.59
N PHE A 27 11.85 4.81 -8.72
CA PHE A 27 12.21 3.64 -9.53
C PHE A 27 11.90 2.32 -8.83
N LEU A 28 11.90 2.25 -7.49
CA LEU A 28 11.41 1.10 -6.72
C LEU A 28 9.89 1.00 -6.81
N LEU A 29 9.19 2.14 -6.72
CA LEU A 29 7.78 2.23 -7.08
C LEU A 29 7.57 1.80 -8.53
N ALA A 30 8.33 2.37 -9.47
CA ALA A 30 8.27 2.02 -10.89
C ALA A 30 8.68 0.56 -11.17
N ALA A 31 9.56 -0.06 -10.38
CA ALA A 31 10.01 -1.44 -10.54
C ALA A 31 8.93 -2.43 -10.10
N MET A 32 8.27 -2.13 -8.98
CA MET A 32 7.01 -2.79 -8.60
C MET A 32 5.96 -2.57 -9.72
N LEU A 33 5.91 -1.37 -10.32
CA LEU A 33 4.84 -0.93 -11.21
C LEU A 33 5.05 -1.13 -12.74
N ILE A 34 6.24 -1.43 -13.25
CA ILE A 34 6.54 -1.49 -14.70
C ILE A 34 6.86 -2.92 -15.16
N GLY A 35 7.39 -3.79 -14.27
CA GLY A 35 7.73 -5.17 -14.64
C GLY A 35 6.67 -6.20 -14.25
N GLN A 36 6.00 -6.02 -13.11
CA GLN A 36 5.13 -7.04 -12.53
C GLN A 36 3.67 -6.62 -12.44
N ILE A 37 3.35 -5.38 -12.04
CA ILE A 37 1.96 -4.90 -11.99
C ILE A 37 1.28 -4.84 -13.37
N PRO A 38 1.92 -4.44 -14.49
CA PRO A 38 1.29 -4.46 -15.80
C PRO A 38 0.90 -5.87 -16.24
N GLY A 39 1.85 -6.82 -16.13
CA GLY A 39 1.59 -8.23 -16.41
C GLY A 39 0.60 -8.86 -15.43
N TYR A 40 0.65 -8.48 -14.16
CA TYR A 40 -0.28 -8.90 -13.13
C TYR A 40 -1.68 -8.33 -13.36
N VAL A 41 -1.82 -7.04 -13.65
CA VAL A 41 -3.08 -6.37 -13.95
C VAL A 41 -3.68 -6.93 -15.24
N TYR A 42 -2.86 -7.15 -16.27
CA TYR A 42 -3.30 -7.82 -17.48
C TYR A 42 -3.84 -9.23 -17.17
N ASN A 43 -3.08 -10.04 -16.42
CA ASN A 43 -3.49 -11.39 -16.04
C ASN A 43 -4.72 -11.39 -15.12
N ALA A 44 -4.75 -10.52 -14.11
CA ALA A 44 -5.85 -10.37 -13.16
C ALA A 44 -7.11 -9.86 -13.86
N MET A 45 -7.02 -8.89 -14.78
CA MET A 45 -8.18 -8.43 -15.54
C MET A 45 -8.73 -9.54 -16.44
N THR A 46 -7.85 -10.21 -17.20
CA THR A 46 -8.27 -11.28 -18.12
C THR A 46 -8.73 -12.56 -17.42
N ALA A 47 -8.24 -12.80 -16.20
CA ALA A 47 -8.67 -13.89 -15.32
C ALA A 47 -9.87 -13.53 -14.44
N SER A 48 -10.08 -12.24 -14.15
CA SER A 48 -11.11 -11.79 -13.22
C SER A 48 -12.49 -12.09 -13.78
N SER A 49 -13.28 -12.78 -12.98
CA SER A 49 -14.72 -12.76 -13.12
C SER A 49 -15.22 -11.36 -12.78
N LEU A 50 -16.40 -11.02 -13.28
CA LEU A 50 -17.06 -9.76 -12.89
C LEU A 50 -17.28 -9.64 -11.37
N VAL A 51 -17.40 -10.78 -10.66
CA VAL A 51 -17.52 -10.83 -9.20
C VAL A 51 -16.25 -10.29 -8.56
N GLU A 52 -15.08 -10.80 -8.98
CA GLU A 52 -13.78 -10.36 -8.43
C GLU A 52 -13.47 -8.90 -8.79
N PHE A 53 -13.93 -8.43 -9.95
CA PHE A 53 -13.86 -7.02 -10.29
C PHE A 53 -14.73 -6.15 -9.37
N GLU A 54 -16.00 -6.52 -9.13
CA GLU A 54 -16.88 -5.80 -8.21
C GLU A 54 -16.31 -5.77 -6.79
N ARG A 55 -15.79 -6.91 -6.29
CA ARG A 55 -15.10 -7.01 -4.99
C ARG A 55 -13.88 -6.11 -4.91
N GLY A 56 -13.03 -6.14 -5.94
CA GLY A 56 -11.79 -5.38 -6.01
C GLY A 56 -12.06 -3.89 -6.02
N VAL A 57 -13.00 -3.42 -6.85
CA VAL A 57 -13.39 -2.02 -6.96
C VAL A 57 -14.00 -1.50 -5.65
N LEU A 58 -14.86 -2.29 -4.99
CA LEU A 58 -15.39 -1.94 -3.67
C LEU A 58 -14.27 -1.83 -2.63
N SER A 59 -13.37 -2.83 -2.59
CA SER A 59 -12.26 -2.88 -1.64
C SER A 59 -11.29 -1.71 -1.81
N LEU A 60 -10.95 -1.34 -3.06
CA LEU A 60 -10.17 -0.13 -3.37
C LEU A 60 -10.88 1.15 -2.92
N GLY A 61 -12.18 1.26 -3.21
CA GLY A 61 -12.97 2.41 -2.80
C GLY A 61 -12.96 2.59 -1.27
N LEU A 62 -13.23 1.51 -0.55
CA LEU A 62 -13.28 1.50 0.90
C LEU A 62 -11.91 1.74 1.54
N ILE A 63 -10.82 1.18 1.02
CA ILE A 63 -9.49 1.42 1.61
C ILE A 63 -9.01 2.86 1.39
N CYS A 64 -9.33 3.47 0.24
CA CYS A 64 -9.08 4.89 0.00
C CYS A 64 -9.86 5.77 1.00
N LEU A 65 -11.15 5.49 1.20
CA LEU A 65 -11.98 6.21 2.17
C LEU A 65 -11.53 5.98 3.62
N ALA A 66 -11.09 4.76 3.95
CA ALA A 66 -10.53 4.44 5.26
C ALA A 66 -9.22 5.21 5.53
N CYS A 67 -8.31 5.26 4.55
CA CYS A 67 -7.09 6.05 4.68
C CYS A 67 -7.38 7.55 4.77
N PHE A 68 -8.39 8.05 4.05
CA PHE A 68 -8.89 9.42 4.23
C PHE A 68 -9.42 9.65 5.65
N ALA A 69 -10.23 8.75 6.20
CA ALA A 69 -10.74 8.85 7.57
C ALA A 69 -9.60 8.90 8.59
N VAL A 70 -8.55 8.08 8.42
CA VAL A 70 -7.35 8.11 9.26
C VAL A 70 -6.61 9.45 9.13
N ILE A 71 -6.50 10.02 7.93
CA ILE A 71 -5.94 11.36 7.72
C ILE A 71 -6.74 12.43 8.47
N MET A 72 -8.07 12.39 8.37
CA MET A 72 -8.93 13.32 9.11
C MET A 72 -8.75 13.18 10.63
N VAL A 73 -8.57 11.97 11.16
CA VAL A 73 -8.24 11.76 12.58
C VAL A 73 -6.90 12.41 12.92
N ILE A 74 -5.87 12.24 12.09
CA ILE A 74 -4.56 12.87 12.29
C ILE A 74 -4.71 14.39 12.32
N GLU A 75 -5.49 14.97 11.41
CA GLU A 75 -5.70 16.42 11.37
C GLU A 75 -6.49 16.93 12.56
N LEU A 76 -7.59 16.29 12.94
CA LEU A 76 -8.39 16.69 14.10
C LEU A 76 -7.60 16.67 15.41
N LEU A 77 -6.62 15.77 15.53
CA LEU A 77 -5.76 15.62 16.70
C LEU A 77 -4.52 16.52 16.67
N PHE A 78 -3.91 16.69 15.49
CA PHE A 78 -2.59 17.27 15.36
C PHE A 78 -2.55 18.58 14.57
N ASP A 79 -3.66 19.13 14.07
CA ASP A 79 -3.68 20.49 13.56
C ASP A 79 -3.28 21.48 14.69
N PRO A 80 -2.58 22.61 14.42
CA PRO A 80 -2.33 23.71 15.36
C PRO A 80 -3.48 24.11 16.29
N LYS A 81 -4.73 23.81 15.95
CA LYS A 81 -5.89 23.94 16.84
C LYS A 81 -6.66 22.60 16.86
N PRO A 82 -6.37 21.68 17.79
CA PRO A 82 -7.09 20.41 17.86
C PRO A 82 -8.57 20.70 18.12
N VAL A 83 -9.43 20.15 17.26
CA VAL A 83 -10.88 20.41 17.30
C VAL A 83 -11.56 19.46 18.29
N VAL A 84 -11.04 18.24 18.44
CA VAL A 84 -11.66 17.17 19.21
C VAL A 84 -10.70 16.67 20.31
N PRO A 85 -11.18 16.51 21.57
CA PRO A 85 -10.40 15.90 22.63
C PRO A 85 -9.89 14.49 22.25
N PRO A 86 -8.58 14.19 22.39
CA PRO A 86 -8.02 12.89 22.02
C PRO A 86 -8.66 11.69 22.74
N ALA A 87 -9.14 11.87 23.97
CA ALA A 87 -9.81 10.81 24.72
C ALA A 87 -11.13 10.36 24.07
N LEU A 88 -11.89 11.28 23.46
CA LEU A 88 -13.13 10.96 22.76
C LEU A 88 -12.84 10.16 21.48
N LEU A 89 -11.84 10.58 20.70
CA LEU A 89 -11.42 9.85 19.51
C LEU A 89 -10.84 8.48 19.86
N ALA A 90 -10.11 8.33 20.98
CA ALA A 90 -9.68 7.03 21.47
C ALA A 90 -10.87 6.12 21.80
N GLY A 91 -11.92 6.65 22.45
CA GLY A 91 -13.14 5.90 22.76
C GLY A 91 -13.89 5.43 21.51
N VAL A 92 -14.09 6.33 20.54
CA VAL A 92 -14.71 5.98 19.24
C VAL A 92 -13.86 4.95 18.50
N GLY A 93 -12.54 5.17 18.44
CA GLY A 93 -11.60 4.23 17.81
C GLY A 93 -11.65 2.84 18.43
N ALA A 94 -11.78 2.75 19.77
CA ALA A 94 -11.89 1.47 20.47
C ALA A 94 -13.19 0.73 20.09
N ILE A 95 -14.31 1.44 20.02
CA ILE A 95 -15.59 0.87 19.56
C ILE A 95 -15.46 0.36 18.12
N VAL A 96 -14.92 1.17 17.22
CA VAL A 96 -14.71 0.79 15.81
C VAL A 96 -13.77 -0.42 15.69
N THR A 97 -12.72 -0.49 16.51
CA THR A 97 -11.80 -1.64 16.57
C THR A 97 -12.53 -2.91 16.98
N ILE A 98 -13.36 -2.85 18.02
CA ILE A 98 -14.13 -4.00 18.51
C ILE A 98 -15.13 -4.46 17.44
N VAL A 99 -15.81 -3.53 16.76
CA VAL A 99 -16.72 -3.85 15.66
C VAL A 99 -15.99 -4.53 14.51
N GLY A 100 -14.85 -3.99 14.06
CA GLY A 100 -14.06 -4.58 12.98
C GLY A 100 -13.54 -5.98 13.34
N LEU A 101 -13.09 -6.18 14.59
CA LEU A 101 -12.68 -7.48 15.09
C LEU A 101 -13.86 -8.46 15.16
N ALA A 102 -15.02 -8.01 15.67
CA ALA A 102 -16.21 -8.84 15.77
C ALA A 102 -16.69 -9.30 14.39
N VAL A 103 -16.68 -8.41 13.39
CA VAL A 103 -17.04 -8.76 12.00
C VAL A 103 -16.07 -9.78 11.43
N THR A 104 -14.75 -9.55 11.51
CA THR A 104 -13.77 -10.50 10.96
C THR A 104 -13.81 -11.87 11.62
N VAL A 105 -13.96 -11.92 12.95
CA VAL A 105 -14.07 -13.18 13.71
C VAL A 105 -15.40 -13.88 13.43
N ALA A 106 -16.52 -13.16 13.43
CA ALA A 106 -17.84 -13.74 13.15
C ALA A 106 -17.88 -14.35 11.74
N VAL A 107 -17.33 -13.66 10.74
CA VAL A 107 -17.22 -14.20 9.38
C VAL A 107 -16.35 -15.46 9.35
N GLY A 108 -15.19 -15.44 10.04
CA GLY A 108 -14.31 -16.61 10.14
C GLY A 108 -14.96 -17.82 10.85
N MET A 109 -15.81 -17.58 11.85
CA MET A 109 -16.50 -18.65 12.59
C MET A 109 -17.71 -19.21 11.85
N THR A 110 -18.45 -18.36 11.15
CA THR A 110 -19.72 -18.73 10.51
C THR A 110 -19.54 -19.18 9.06
N GLY A 111 -18.40 -18.87 8.43
CA GLY A 111 -18.15 -19.15 7.02
C GLY A 111 -18.92 -18.23 6.07
N TYR A 112 -19.72 -17.28 6.58
CA TYR A 112 -20.44 -16.28 5.77
C TYR A 112 -19.50 -15.16 5.36
N ARG A 113 -18.58 -15.47 4.45
CA ARG A 113 -17.61 -14.50 3.91
C ARG A 113 -18.19 -13.64 2.80
N ASP A 114 -18.94 -14.27 1.92
CA ASP A 114 -19.37 -13.69 0.67
C ASP A 114 -20.85 -13.28 0.75
N PHE A 115 -21.14 -12.07 0.28
CA PHE A 115 -22.50 -11.53 0.23
C PHE A 115 -22.68 -10.72 -1.06
N PRO A 116 -23.87 -10.66 -1.68
CA PRO A 116 -25.07 -11.47 -1.43
C PRO A 116 -24.87 -12.92 -1.88
N GLN A 117 -25.38 -13.91 -1.15
CA GLN A 117 -25.38 -15.30 -1.62
C GLN A 117 -26.30 -15.51 -2.83
N ALA A 118 -26.10 -16.59 -3.58
CA ALA A 118 -26.94 -16.93 -4.73
C ALA A 118 -28.45 -17.03 -4.40
N GLU A 119 -28.80 -17.32 -3.14
CA GLU A 119 -30.18 -17.45 -2.68
C GLU A 119 -30.80 -16.14 -2.18
N THR A 120 -29.99 -15.12 -1.89
CA THR A 120 -30.50 -13.81 -1.42
C THR A 120 -31.23 -13.08 -2.54
N ASN A 121 -32.55 -13.02 -2.43
CA ASN A 121 -33.43 -12.34 -3.38
C ASN A 121 -34.08 -11.11 -2.74
N ILE A 122 -33.46 -9.94 -2.92
CA ILE A 122 -33.94 -8.66 -2.40
C ILE A 122 -33.86 -7.63 -3.54
N LEU A 123 -35.02 -7.13 -3.98
CA LEU A 123 -35.13 -6.12 -5.04
C LEU A 123 -34.35 -6.49 -6.32
N PRO A 124 -34.67 -7.60 -7.00
CA PRO A 124 -33.95 -8.02 -8.19
C PRO A 124 -34.09 -6.98 -9.32
N LEU A 125 -32.96 -6.49 -9.83
CA LEU A 125 -32.86 -5.51 -10.92
C LEU A 125 -31.80 -5.97 -11.91
N LEU A 126 -32.05 -5.76 -13.21
CA LEU A 126 -31.10 -6.03 -14.30
C LEU A 126 -30.48 -7.45 -14.33
N GLY A 127 -31.05 -8.44 -13.64
CA GLY A 127 -30.54 -9.82 -13.58
C GLY A 127 -29.78 -10.18 -12.29
N GLY A 128 -29.55 -9.21 -11.39
CA GLY A 128 -29.10 -9.47 -10.02
C GLY A 128 -30.24 -9.95 -9.12
N ARG A 129 -29.95 -10.84 -8.16
CA ARG A 129 -30.95 -11.28 -7.15
C ARG A 129 -30.98 -10.34 -5.94
N PHE A 130 -29.88 -9.66 -5.64
CA PHE A 130 -29.81 -8.58 -4.68
C PHE A 130 -29.48 -7.29 -5.45
N LEU A 131 -30.47 -6.42 -5.66
CA LEU A 131 -30.34 -5.29 -6.60
C LEU A 131 -29.88 -5.79 -7.97
N TRP A 132 -28.86 -5.16 -8.55
CA TRP A 132 -28.19 -5.59 -9.77
C TRP A 132 -26.80 -6.18 -9.50
N PHE A 133 -26.42 -6.42 -8.23
CA PHE A 133 -25.10 -6.97 -7.91
C PHE A 133 -25.02 -8.46 -8.21
N GLN A 134 -23.80 -8.92 -8.53
CA GLN A 134 -23.56 -10.36 -8.66
C GLN A 134 -23.59 -11.05 -7.30
N PRO A 135 -23.94 -12.35 -7.26
CA PRO A 135 -23.66 -13.17 -6.09
C PRO A 135 -22.20 -13.03 -5.70
N ASP A 136 -21.96 -13.01 -4.39
CA ASP A 136 -20.66 -12.96 -3.77
C ASP A 136 -19.89 -11.63 -3.99
N ALA A 137 -20.50 -10.59 -4.56
CA ALA A 137 -19.83 -9.31 -4.91
C ALA A 137 -19.21 -8.50 -3.74
N ILE A 138 -19.52 -8.83 -2.49
CA ILE A 138 -19.04 -8.16 -1.28
C ILE A 138 -18.29 -9.19 -0.42
N ASP A 139 -17.01 -8.91 -0.14
CA ASP A 139 -16.21 -9.65 0.84
C ASP A 139 -16.32 -9.01 2.23
N LEU A 140 -16.99 -9.70 3.16
CA LEU A 140 -17.21 -9.23 4.52
C LEU A 140 -15.93 -9.30 5.38
N VAL A 141 -14.97 -10.18 5.07
CA VAL A 141 -13.65 -10.19 5.73
C VAL A 141 -12.88 -8.92 5.38
N ALA A 142 -12.87 -8.55 4.09
CA ALA A 142 -12.22 -7.33 3.62
C ALA A 142 -12.82 -6.09 4.32
N ILE A 143 -14.15 -5.98 4.39
CA ILE A 143 -14.83 -4.89 5.12
C ILE A 143 -14.44 -4.89 6.60
N GLY A 144 -14.46 -6.05 7.26
CA GLY A 144 -14.07 -6.17 8.67
C GLY A 144 -12.64 -5.71 8.92
N LEU A 145 -11.69 -6.09 8.05
CA LEU A 145 -10.28 -5.69 8.13
C LEU A 145 -10.11 -4.17 7.93
N ILE A 146 -10.85 -3.56 7.01
CA ILE A 146 -10.83 -2.11 6.78
C ILE A 146 -11.34 -1.37 8.02
N ILE A 147 -12.46 -1.80 8.60
CA ILE A 147 -13.02 -1.21 9.83
C ILE A 147 -12.02 -1.36 10.97
N LEU A 148 -11.43 -2.56 11.13
CA LEU A 148 -10.42 -2.83 12.14
C LEU A 148 -9.21 -1.91 11.98
N PHE A 149 -8.71 -1.72 10.76
CA PHE A 149 -7.61 -0.81 10.46
C PHE A 149 -7.91 0.63 10.89
N VAL A 150 -9.08 1.17 10.51
CA VAL A 150 -9.49 2.53 10.91
C VAL A 150 -9.57 2.66 12.42
N GLY A 151 -10.16 1.67 13.10
CA GLY A 151 -10.27 1.65 14.56
C GLY A 151 -8.90 1.67 15.24
N VAL A 152 -8.02 0.74 14.87
CA VAL A 152 -6.68 0.61 15.45
C VAL A 152 -5.86 1.88 15.20
N ALA A 153 -5.89 2.42 13.98
CA ALA A 153 -5.19 3.66 13.64
C ALA A 153 -5.71 4.84 14.47
N THR A 154 -7.03 4.94 14.66
CA THR A 154 -7.66 6.00 15.46
C THR A 154 -7.23 5.93 16.92
N VAL A 155 -7.24 4.74 17.52
CA VAL A 155 -6.75 4.54 18.90
C VAL A 155 -5.27 4.90 19.00
N PHE A 156 -4.46 4.40 18.06
CA PHE A 156 -3.02 4.63 18.04
C PHE A 156 -2.66 6.12 18.00
N TYR A 157 -3.21 6.88 17.05
CA TYR A 157 -2.95 8.32 16.94
C TYR A 157 -3.53 9.12 18.12
N SER A 158 -4.67 8.70 18.67
CA SER A 158 -5.26 9.34 19.85
C SER A 158 -4.41 9.16 21.10
N VAL A 159 -3.86 7.95 21.31
CA VAL A 159 -2.93 7.66 22.41
C VAL A 159 -1.63 8.45 22.26
N LEU A 160 -1.11 8.59 21.04
CA LEU A 160 0.03 9.44 20.75
C LEU A 160 -0.26 10.91 21.11
N ALA A 161 -1.40 11.45 20.69
CA ALA A 161 -1.80 12.81 21.01
C ALA A 161 -1.94 13.05 22.53
N MET A 162 -2.52 12.10 23.27
CA MET A 162 -2.59 12.18 24.75
C MET A 162 -1.20 12.21 25.40
N ARG A 163 -0.24 11.45 24.86
CA ARG A 163 1.15 11.46 25.36
C ARG A 163 1.85 12.77 25.04
N GLU A 164 1.62 13.37 23.87
CA GLU A 164 2.17 14.69 23.51
C GLU A 164 1.67 15.80 24.45
N LEU A 165 0.40 15.75 24.87
CA LEU A 165 -0.14 16.71 25.84
C LEU A 165 0.57 16.65 27.20
N ARG A 166 1.03 15.46 27.61
CA ARG A 166 1.71 15.25 28.89
C ARG A 166 3.20 15.57 28.84
N ASN A 167 3.85 15.34 27.69
CA ASN A 167 5.26 15.65 27.50
C ASN A 167 5.46 16.48 26.21
N PRO A 168 5.51 17.82 26.33
CA PRO A 168 5.59 18.71 25.18
C PRO A 168 6.98 18.74 24.53
N ASP A 169 7.93 17.90 24.96
CA ASP A 169 9.28 17.92 24.41
C ASP A 169 9.26 17.63 22.90
N ARG A 170 9.59 18.66 22.10
CA ARG A 170 9.45 18.67 20.63
C ARG A 170 10.69 18.19 19.90
N ARG A 171 11.69 17.69 20.65
CA ARG A 171 12.96 17.22 20.09
C ARG A 171 12.72 16.01 19.20
N ASP A 172 13.12 16.12 17.93
CA ASP A 172 13.18 14.99 17.01
C ASP A 172 14.50 14.22 17.24
N LEU A 173 14.52 13.41 18.30
CA LEU A 173 15.74 12.73 18.78
C LEU A 173 16.38 11.79 17.74
N GLY A 174 15.67 11.38 16.69
CA GLY A 174 16.16 10.25 15.93
C GLY A 174 15.10 9.47 15.20
N THR A 175 15.54 8.39 14.57
CA THR A 175 14.80 7.13 14.64
C THR A 175 14.66 6.76 16.12
N THR A 176 13.45 6.83 16.66
CA THR A 176 13.22 6.37 18.04
C THR A 176 13.58 4.89 18.16
N PRO A 177 14.14 4.44 19.30
CA PRO A 177 14.52 3.04 19.49
C PRO A 177 13.33 2.10 19.25
N ALA A 178 12.11 2.54 19.56
CA ALA A 178 10.87 1.82 19.26
C ALA A 178 10.70 1.52 17.74
N VAL A 179 10.86 2.53 16.87
CA VAL A 179 10.74 2.32 15.41
C VAL A 179 11.80 1.33 14.92
N ARG A 180 13.04 1.42 15.42
CA ARG A 180 14.11 0.49 15.05
C ARG A 180 13.78 -0.95 15.43
N TRP A 181 13.36 -1.17 16.68
CA TRP A 181 13.03 -2.50 17.18
C TRP A 181 11.84 -3.11 16.45
N MET A 182 10.80 -2.33 16.18
CA MET A 182 9.63 -2.82 15.44
C MET A 182 9.98 -3.24 14.01
N ILE A 183 10.83 -2.48 13.30
CA ILE A 183 11.29 -2.85 11.95
C ILE A 183 12.15 -4.11 12.01
N ILE A 184 13.13 -4.17 12.93
CA ILE A 184 14.01 -5.34 13.07
C ILE A 184 13.19 -6.60 13.36
N LEU A 185 12.25 -6.52 14.31
CA LEU A 185 11.38 -7.65 14.66
C LEU A 185 10.46 -8.02 13.49
N SER A 186 9.87 -7.05 12.80
CA SER A 186 9.03 -7.28 11.62
C SER A 186 9.81 -7.99 10.50
N SER A 187 11.02 -7.50 10.17
CA SER A 187 11.89 -8.12 9.17
C SER A 187 12.31 -9.53 9.56
N LEU A 188 12.64 -9.78 10.83
CA LEU A 188 13.00 -11.11 11.31
C LEU A 188 11.81 -12.08 11.23
N LEU A 189 10.61 -11.65 11.62
CA LEU A 189 9.40 -12.46 11.51
C LEU A 189 9.04 -12.76 10.05
N LEU A 190 9.25 -11.80 9.13
CA LEU A 190 9.09 -12.02 7.70
C LEU A 190 10.05 -13.10 7.18
N ILE A 191 11.33 -13.06 7.60
CA ILE A 191 12.33 -14.08 7.24
C ILE A 191 11.94 -15.45 7.81
N VAL A 192 11.49 -15.51 9.06
CA VAL A 192 11.01 -16.74 9.69
C VAL A 192 9.80 -17.29 8.93
N PHE A 193 8.84 -16.45 8.56
CA PHE A 193 7.70 -16.85 7.73
C PHE A 193 8.16 -17.41 6.39
N LEU A 194 9.03 -16.70 5.66
CA LEU A 194 9.54 -17.14 4.36
C LEU A 194 10.25 -18.49 4.45
N TYR A 195 11.02 -18.73 5.51
CA TYR A 195 11.64 -20.02 5.76
C TYR A 195 10.58 -21.11 6.04
N CYS A 196 9.62 -20.83 6.92
CA CYS A 196 8.54 -21.76 7.22
C CYS A 196 7.69 -22.12 6.00
N TYR A 197 7.36 -21.13 5.17
CA TYR A 197 6.55 -21.28 3.98
C TYR A 197 7.27 -22.06 2.87
N ASN A 198 8.54 -21.73 2.58
CA ASN A 198 9.29 -22.40 1.50
C ASN A 198 9.74 -23.82 1.82
N TYR A 199 9.92 -24.16 3.10
CA TYR A 199 10.38 -25.48 3.54
C TYR A 199 9.29 -26.32 4.22
N ASP A 200 8.06 -25.80 4.32
CA ASP A 200 6.90 -26.45 4.95
C ASP A 200 7.19 -27.00 6.35
N VAL A 201 7.93 -26.23 7.16
CA VAL A 201 8.42 -26.66 8.49
C VAL A 201 7.52 -26.22 9.66
N ALA A 202 6.38 -25.58 9.39
CA ALA A 202 5.44 -25.12 10.43
C ALA A 202 3.98 -25.10 9.95
N SER A 203 3.03 -25.25 10.87
CA SER A 203 1.59 -25.25 10.54
C SER A 203 1.12 -23.91 9.98
N ALA A 204 0.10 -23.93 9.11
CA ALA A 204 -0.48 -22.73 8.49
C ALA A 204 -0.98 -21.70 9.53
N LEU A 205 -1.53 -22.16 10.67
CA LEU A 205 -1.94 -21.27 11.75
C LEU A 205 -0.75 -20.49 12.33
N PHE A 206 0.37 -21.17 12.59
CA PHE A 206 1.57 -20.52 13.09
C PHE A 206 2.12 -19.50 12.07
N GLN A 207 2.18 -19.89 10.79
CA GLN A 207 2.62 -19.01 9.71
C GLN A 207 1.78 -17.72 9.63
N ASN A 208 0.44 -17.84 9.69
CA ASN A 208 -0.47 -16.70 9.64
C ASN A 208 -0.35 -15.78 10.87
N ILE A 209 -0.14 -16.34 12.08
CA ILE A 209 0.08 -15.55 13.30
C ILE A 209 1.40 -14.78 13.20
N VAL A 210 2.49 -15.45 12.82
CA VAL A 210 3.82 -14.83 12.65
C VAL A 210 3.74 -13.67 11.67
N LEU A 211 3.07 -13.90 10.54
CA LEU A 211 2.93 -12.90 9.49
C LEU A 211 2.00 -11.75 9.91
N GLY A 212 0.93 -12.02 10.65
CA GLY A 212 0.04 -11.00 11.20
C GLY A 212 0.76 -10.08 12.18
N VAL A 213 1.60 -10.64 13.05
CA VAL A 213 2.46 -9.86 13.94
C VAL A 213 3.49 -9.06 13.14
N ALA A 214 4.07 -9.63 12.08
CA ALA A 214 5.02 -8.91 11.21
C ALA A 214 4.37 -7.69 10.54
N VAL A 215 3.16 -7.83 9.98
CA VAL A 215 2.37 -6.74 9.40
C VAL A 215 2.05 -5.68 10.45
N PHE A 216 1.58 -6.08 11.64
CA PHE A 216 1.23 -5.15 12.71
C PHE A 216 2.44 -4.32 13.17
N LEU A 217 3.61 -4.95 13.32
CA LEU A 217 4.86 -4.26 13.67
C LEU A 217 5.34 -3.34 12.54
N ALA A 218 5.23 -3.76 11.27
CA ALA A 218 5.58 -2.92 10.12
C ALA A 218 4.69 -1.67 10.05
N LEU A 219 3.39 -1.85 10.24
CA LEU A 219 2.40 -0.77 10.22
C LEU A 219 2.60 0.20 11.39
N GLY A 220 2.85 -0.32 12.60
CA GLY A 220 3.18 0.50 13.76
C GLY A 220 4.49 1.28 13.60
N ALA A 221 5.52 0.67 13.01
CA ALA A 221 6.77 1.35 12.70
C ALA A 221 6.59 2.47 11.67
N PHE A 222 5.84 2.18 10.60
CA PHE A 222 5.48 3.15 9.58
C PHE A 222 4.69 4.32 10.16
N ALA A 223 3.65 4.05 10.94
CA ALA A 223 2.78 5.07 11.54
C ALA A 223 3.53 5.96 12.54
N LEU A 224 4.36 5.38 13.42
CA LEU A 224 5.24 6.17 14.30
C LEU A 224 6.19 7.02 13.48
N ARG A 225 6.80 6.47 12.43
CA ARG A 225 7.75 7.20 11.60
C ARG A 225 7.10 8.38 10.89
N LEU A 226 5.91 8.18 10.33
CA LEU A 226 5.10 9.23 9.71
C LEU A 226 4.79 10.34 10.74
N HIS A 227 4.34 9.99 11.94
CA HIS A 227 4.08 10.96 13.00
C HIS A 227 5.33 11.81 13.33
N TYR A 228 6.50 11.19 13.54
CA TYR A 228 7.73 11.92 13.85
C TYR A 228 8.21 12.82 12.70
N LEU A 229 7.97 12.43 11.44
CA LEU A 229 8.27 13.27 10.28
C LEU A 229 7.38 14.52 10.23
N MET A 230 6.10 14.38 10.55
CA MET A 230 5.16 15.50 10.50
C MET A 230 5.31 16.46 11.69
N ARG A 231 5.75 15.96 12.85
CA ARG A 231 5.81 16.72 14.11
C ARG A 231 6.59 18.05 14.04
N PRO A 232 7.84 18.13 13.56
CA PRO A 232 8.61 19.38 13.57
C PRO A 232 8.16 20.40 12.52
N VAL A 233 7.55 19.94 11.43
CA VAL A 233 7.13 20.77 10.28
C VAL A 233 5.62 20.78 10.07
N ARG A 234 4.86 20.49 11.12
CA ARG A 234 3.39 20.32 11.14
C ARG A 234 2.64 21.38 10.34
N LYS A 235 2.94 22.68 10.57
CA LYS A 235 2.31 23.79 9.83
C LYS A 235 2.53 23.76 8.31
N ARG A 236 3.62 23.15 7.85
CA ARG A 236 3.99 23.04 6.43
C ARG A 236 3.54 21.72 5.78
N VAL A 237 3.19 20.72 6.60
CA VAL A 237 2.88 19.35 6.15
C VAL A 237 1.38 19.05 6.23
N MET A 238 0.68 19.56 7.25
CA MET A 238 -0.76 19.33 7.42
C MET A 238 -1.61 19.76 6.22
N PRO A 239 -1.39 20.93 5.58
CA PRO A 239 -2.15 21.29 4.38
C PRO A 239 -1.95 20.32 3.21
N GLY A 240 -0.74 19.77 3.08
CA GLY A 240 -0.44 18.76 2.06
C GLY A 240 -1.06 17.40 2.38
N LEU A 241 -1.08 17.02 3.65
CA LEU A 241 -1.77 15.82 4.12
C LEU A 241 -3.28 15.91 3.84
N TYR A 242 -3.89 17.07 4.10
CA TYR A 242 -5.29 17.35 3.79
C TYR A 242 -5.57 17.28 2.30
N ALA A 243 -4.73 17.91 1.47
CA ALA A 243 -4.89 17.86 0.03
C ALA A 243 -4.82 16.41 -0.50
N VAL A 244 -3.85 15.61 -0.03
CA VAL A 244 -3.74 14.20 -0.43
C VAL A 244 -4.94 13.38 0.07
N GLY A 245 -5.42 13.63 1.29
CA GLY A 245 -6.59 12.96 1.86
C GLY A 245 -7.89 13.34 1.14
N ALA A 246 -8.25 14.62 1.15
CA ALA A 246 -9.53 15.12 0.66
C ALA A 246 -9.61 15.18 -0.88
N LEU A 247 -8.56 15.65 -1.56
CA LEU A 247 -8.56 15.77 -3.02
C LEU A 247 -8.05 14.51 -3.72
N GLY A 248 -7.17 13.74 -3.07
CA GLY A 248 -6.68 12.47 -3.61
C GLY A 248 -7.60 11.31 -3.22
N LEU A 249 -7.49 10.89 -1.96
CA LEU A 249 -8.07 9.61 -1.50
C LEU A 249 -9.60 9.62 -1.41
N ALA A 250 -10.22 10.71 -0.94
CA ALA A 250 -11.67 10.78 -0.84
C ALA A 250 -12.33 10.78 -2.23
N GLN A 251 -11.77 11.52 -3.18
CA GLN A 251 -12.27 11.55 -4.57
C GLN A 251 -12.06 10.20 -5.26
N THR A 252 -10.86 9.62 -5.13
CA THR A 252 -10.54 8.30 -5.71
C THR A 252 -11.43 7.22 -5.10
N GLY A 253 -11.60 7.25 -3.78
CA GLY A 253 -12.46 6.33 -3.05
C GLY A 253 -13.93 6.44 -3.47
N ALA A 254 -14.46 7.66 -3.57
CA ALA A 254 -15.81 7.90 -4.06
C ALA A 254 -15.99 7.45 -5.52
N ALA A 255 -15.01 7.71 -6.39
CA ALA A 255 -15.04 7.28 -7.78
C ALA A 255 -15.08 5.75 -7.90
N PHE A 256 -14.29 5.03 -7.11
CA PHE A 256 -14.34 3.56 -7.08
C PHE A 256 -15.65 3.03 -6.48
N VAL A 257 -16.18 3.62 -5.42
CA VAL A 257 -17.49 3.21 -4.89
C VAL A 257 -18.60 3.47 -5.91
N LEU A 258 -18.57 4.59 -6.62
CA LEU A 258 -19.50 4.86 -7.72
C LEU A 258 -19.32 3.85 -8.85
N LEU A 259 -18.07 3.53 -9.23
CA LEU A 259 -17.76 2.52 -10.24
C LEU A 259 -18.33 1.16 -9.83
N TRP A 260 -18.19 0.76 -8.57
CA TRP A 260 -18.78 -0.47 -8.04
C TRP A 260 -20.31 -0.50 -8.19
N ILE A 261 -20.98 0.62 -7.89
CA ILE A 261 -22.44 0.75 -8.03
C ILE A 261 -22.87 0.68 -9.51
N ILE A 262 -22.12 1.30 -10.42
CA ILE A 262 -22.54 1.45 -11.83
C ILE A 262 -21.93 0.42 -12.79
N ALA A 263 -20.92 -0.35 -12.39
CA ALA A 263 -20.18 -1.27 -13.26
C ALA A 263 -21.11 -2.26 -13.96
N TYR A 264 -22.02 -2.87 -13.20
CA TYR A 264 -22.97 -3.83 -13.74
C TYR A 264 -24.02 -3.21 -14.68
N PRO A 265 -24.74 -2.12 -14.30
CA PRO A 265 -25.62 -1.41 -15.23
C PRO A 265 -24.91 -0.96 -16.51
N LEU A 266 -23.67 -0.49 -16.38
CA LEU A 266 -22.86 -0.04 -17.50
C LEU A 266 -22.49 -1.20 -18.42
N LEU A 267 -22.08 -2.35 -17.86
CA LEU A 267 -21.79 -3.52 -18.68
C LEU A 267 -23.05 -4.09 -19.34
N ALA A 268 -24.18 -4.15 -18.62
CA ALA A 268 -25.45 -4.60 -19.18
C ALA A 268 -25.92 -3.70 -20.35
N LEU A 269 -25.57 -2.41 -20.33
CA LEU A 269 -25.87 -1.47 -21.41
C LEU A 269 -24.91 -1.60 -22.60
N ILE A 270 -23.62 -1.85 -22.35
CA ILE A 270 -22.59 -1.90 -23.39
C ILE A 270 -22.52 -3.26 -24.07
N HIS A 271 -22.72 -4.35 -23.33
CA HIS A 271 -22.59 -5.72 -23.83
C HIS A 271 -23.45 -6.03 -25.06
N PRO A 272 -24.71 -5.58 -25.18
CA PRO A 272 -25.54 -5.82 -26.37
C PRO A 272 -25.02 -5.13 -27.65
N LEU A 273 -24.08 -4.18 -27.52
CA LEU A 273 -23.55 -3.45 -28.67
C LEU A 273 -22.59 -4.36 -29.47
N PRO A 274 -22.80 -4.53 -30.79
CA PRO A 274 -22.15 -5.56 -31.61
C PRO A 274 -20.64 -5.41 -31.74
N VAL A 275 -20.08 -4.23 -31.46
CA VAL A 275 -18.63 -3.97 -31.50
C VAL A 275 -18.04 -3.87 -30.10
N LEU A 276 -18.68 -3.13 -29.19
CA LEU A 276 -18.15 -2.87 -27.86
C LEU A 276 -18.27 -4.07 -26.90
N GLY A 277 -19.34 -4.86 -26.99
CA GLY A 277 -19.55 -6.01 -26.12
C GLY A 277 -18.46 -7.09 -26.28
N PRO A 278 -18.25 -7.62 -27.50
CA PRO A 278 -17.20 -8.61 -27.76
C PRO A 278 -15.78 -8.06 -27.56
N TYR A 279 -15.61 -6.75 -27.70
CA TYR A 279 -14.31 -6.10 -27.49
C TYR A 279 -13.94 -5.99 -26.00
N LEU A 280 -14.92 -5.85 -25.10
CA LEU A 280 -14.66 -5.67 -23.66
C LEU A 280 -14.83 -6.95 -22.84
N THR A 281 -15.68 -7.86 -23.29
CA THR A 281 -16.06 -9.07 -22.53
C THR A 281 -16.14 -10.31 -23.38
N ASN A 282 -15.72 -11.43 -22.80
CA ASN A 282 -15.83 -12.76 -23.36
C ASN A 282 -16.86 -13.56 -22.55
N CYS A 283 -17.96 -13.98 -23.19
CA CYS A 283 -19.05 -14.68 -22.51
C CYS A 283 -19.28 -16.09 -23.07
N LEU A 284 -19.50 -17.07 -22.18
CA LEU A 284 -19.93 -18.41 -22.57
C LEU A 284 -21.35 -18.43 -23.15
N ARG A 285 -22.22 -17.51 -22.70
CA ARG A 285 -23.57 -17.30 -23.27
C ARG A 285 -23.89 -15.80 -23.32
N ALA A 286 -24.09 -15.26 -24.52
CA ALA A 286 -24.41 -13.84 -24.72
C ALA A 286 -25.71 -13.37 -24.03
N THR A 287 -26.60 -14.29 -23.66
CA THR A 287 -27.86 -14.01 -22.94
C THR A 287 -27.75 -14.14 -21.41
N ALA A 288 -26.63 -14.65 -20.89
CA ALA A 288 -26.39 -14.82 -19.46
C ALA A 288 -25.33 -13.82 -18.97
N VAL A 289 -25.60 -12.54 -19.23
CA VAL A 289 -24.75 -11.43 -18.80
C VAL A 289 -25.16 -11.02 -17.38
N PRO A 290 -24.21 -10.88 -16.45
CA PRO A 290 -22.77 -11.07 -16.58
C PRO A 290 -22.25 -12.39 -15.99
N GLY A 291 -23.13 -13.27 -15.50
CA GLY A 291 -22.72 -14.51 -14.81
C GLY A 291 -21.93 -15.51 -15.65
N SER A 292 -21.90 -15.33 -16.99
CA SER A 292 -21.11 -16.16 -17.91
C SER A 292 -19.95 -15.42 -18.59
N CYS A 293 -19.67 -14.19 -18.16
CA CYS A 293 -18.75 -13.26 -18.82
C CYS A 293 -17.48 -12.99 -17.99
N THR A 294 -16.34 -12.91 -18.67
CA THR A 294 -15.07 -12.39 -18.15
C THR A 294 -14.61 -11.20 -19.01
N PHE A 295 -13.62 -10.44 -18.57
CA PHE A 295 -13.03 -9.40 -19.43
C PHE A 295 -12.21 -10.02 -20.57
N SER A 296 -12.19 -9.33 -21.70
CA SER A 296 -11.37 -9.70 -22.86
C SER A 296 -9.90 -9.33 -22.65
N GLN A 297 -9.01 -9.87 -23.50
CA GLN A 297 -7.60 -9.46 -23.53
C GLN A 297 -7.44 -7.99 -23.92
N ASP A 298 -8.25 -7.51 -24.86
CA ASP A 298 -8.23 -6.11 -25.28
C ASP A 298 -8.61 -5.17 -24.13
N ALA A 299 -9.59 -5.54 -23.31
CA ALA A 299 -9.92 -4.81 -22.09
C ALA A 299 -8.74 -4.79 -21.10
N GLY A 300 -8.04 -5.93 -20.94
CA GLY A 300 -6.83 -6.01 -20.13
C GLY A 300 -5.73 -5.06 -20.61
N TYR A 301 -5.47 -5.00 -21.92
CA TYR A 301 -4.49 -4.08 -22.51
C TYR A 301 -4.85 -2.61 -22.33
N ILE A 302 -6.14 -2.25 -22.45
CA ILE A 302 -6.60 -0.87 -22.23
C ILE A 302 -6.37 -0.45 -20.79
N VAL A 303 -6.76 -1.30 -19.83
CA VAL A 303 -6.60 -1.00 -18.40
C VAL A 303 -5.12 -0.88 -18.03
N ASP A 304 -4.28 -1.77 -18.55
CA ASP A 304 -2.83 -1.69 -18.37
C ASP A 304 -2.24 -0.40 -18.94
N ALA A 305 -2.62 -0.03 -20.16
CA ALA A 305 -2.17 1.21 -20.79
C ALA A 305 -2.62 2.46 -20.01
N ILE A 306 -3.85 2.48 -19.48
CA ILE A 306 -4.37 3.57 -18.65
C ILE A 306 -3.56 3.67 -17.35
N ILE A 307 -3.31 2.56 -16.66
CA ILE A 307 -2.57 2.56 -15.40
C ILE A 307 -1.12 2.99 -15.62
N THR A 308 -0.46 2.42 -16.63
CA THR A 308 0.94 2.73 -16.96
C THR A 308 1.12 4.20 -17.36
N SER A 309 0.23 4.73 -18.21
CA SER A 309 0.26 6.14 -18.62
C SER A 309 -0.07 7.10 -17.48
N SER A 310 -1.06 6.76 -16.64
CA SER A 310 -1.43 7.55 -15.46
C SER A 310 -0.30 7.61 -14.43
N PHE A 311 0.39 6.48 -14.21
CA PHE A 311 1.55 6.44 -13.34
C PHE A 311 2.71 7.28 -13.87
N PHE A 312 3.00 7.18 -15.17
CA PHE A 312 4.02 8.01 -15.81
C PHE A 312 3.69 9.51 -15.69
N GLY A 313 2.43 9.87 -15.91
CA GLY A 313 1.93 11.24 -15.71
C GLY A 313 2.10 11.72 -14.26
N ALA A 314 1.74 10.88 -13.27
CA ALA A 314 1.92 11.18 -11.86
C ALA A 314 3.41 11.36 -11.48
N MET A 315 4.30 10.57 -12.08
CA MET A 315 5.75 10.70 -11.89
C MET A 315 6.27 12.03 -12.43
N LEU A 316 5.90 12.41 -13.65
CA LEU A 316 6.29 13.71 -14.22
C LEU A 316 5.73 14.88 -13.40
N ALA A 317 4.47 14.78 -12.95
CA ALA A 317 3.84 15.76 -12.08
C ALA A 317 4.57 15.88 -10.74
N ALA A 318 5.02 14.78 -10.14
CA ALA A 318 5.78 14.78 -8.90
C ALA A 318 7.16 15.46 -9.07
N ILE A 319 7.86 15.21 -10.18
CA ILE A 319 9.14 15.88 -10.51
C ILE A 319 8.93 17.38 -10.67
N TRP A 320 7.88 17.79 -11.39
CA TRP A 320 7.55 19.19 -11.59
C TRP A 320 7.18 19.90 -10.28
N ALA A 321 6.30 19.28 -9.48
CA ALA A 321 5.83 19.82 -8.21
C ALA A 321 6.90 19.80 -7.10
N TRP A 322 7.98 19.04 -7.26
CA TRP A 322 9.03 18.93 -6.24
C TRP A 322 9.68 20.27 -5.89
N LYS A 323 9.90 21.14 -6.90
CA LYS A 323 10.57 22.42 -6.72
C LYS A 323 9.71 23.43 -5.94
N SER A 324 8.39 23.42 -6.17
CA SER A 324 7.45 24.39 -5.60
C SER A 324 6.72 23.87 -4.36
N ASN A 325 6.39 22.58 -4.33
CA ASN A 325 5.52 21.94 -3.35
C ASN A 325 6.13 20.64 -2.79
N ARG A 326 7.42 20.70 -2.43
CA ARG A 326 8.20 19.55 -1.93
C ARG A 326 7.49 18.72 -0.87
N ASN A 327 6.90 19.36 0.14
CA ASN A 327 6.24 18.65 1.25
C ASN A 327 5.02 17.85 0.77
N LEU A 328 4.27 18.38 -0.20
CA LEU A 328 3.11 17.70 -0.79
C LEU A 328 3.54 16.41 -1.49
N VAL A 329 4.61 16.46 -2.30
CA VAL A 329 5.12 15.29 -3.02
C VAL A 329 5.55 14.21 -2.04
N VAL A 330 6.27 14.59 -0.99
CA VAL A 330 6.77 13.65 0.02
C VAL A 330 5.64 12.99 0.80
N VAL A 331 4.70 13.80 1.31
CA VAL A 331 3.55 13.30 2.05
C VAL A 331 2.68 12.41 1.16
N GLY A 332 2.46 12.83 -0.08
CA GLY A 332 1.76 12.05 -1.11
C GLY A 332 2.41 10.69 -1.33
N SER A 333 3.72 10.63 -1.58
CA SER A 333 4.43 9.35 -1.77
C SER A 333 4.31 8.43 -0.56
N VAL A 334 4.44 8.97 0.67
CA VAL A 334 4.35 8.17 1.90
C VAL A 334 2.93 7.63 2.09
N VAL A 335 1.91 8.48 1.95
CA VAL A 335 0.50 8.08 2.08
C VAL A 335 0.11 7.06 1.01
N ILE A 336 0.48 7.30 -0.25
CA ILE A 336 0.18 6.37 -1.35
C ILE A 336 0.84 5.01 -1.11
N THR A 337 2.07 4.98 -0.61
CA THR A 337 2.76 3.71 -0.30
C THR A 337 2.02 2.92 0.80
N ALA A 338 1.48 3.60 1.82
CA ALA A 338 0.65 2.96 2.83
C ALA A 338 -0.64 2.40 2.24
N VAL A 339 -1.30 3.16 1.37
CA VAL A 339 -2.52 2.74 0.67
C VAL A 339 -2.25 1.51 -0.18
N ILE A 340 -1.15 1.48 -0.95
CA ILE A 340 -0.76 0.32 -1.77
C ILE A 340 -0.54 -0.91 -0.90
N ALA A 341 0.20 -0.78 0.22
CA ALA A 341 0.45 -1.91 1.11
C ALA A 341 -0.85 -2.49 1.70
N LEU A 342 -1.77 -1.62 2.12
CA LEU A 342 -3.06 -2.03 2.66
C LEU A 342 -3.98 -2.62 1.60
N THR A 343 -3.94 -2.07 0.39
CA THR A 343 -4.71 -2.58 -0.76
C THR A 343 -4.29 -4.01 -1.09
N ALA A 344 -2.98 -4.29 -1.11
CA ALA A 344 -2.46 -5.64 -1.33
C ALA A 344 -2.99 -6.66 -0.31
N LEU A 345 -3.24 -6.24 0.94
CA LEU A 345 -3.82 -7.11 1.97
C LEU A 345 -5.33 -7.32 1.79
N VAL A 346 -6.06 -6.24 1.50
CA VAL A 346 -7.53 -6.23 1.51
C VAL A 346 -8.12 -6.84 0.23
N MET A 347 -7.39 -6.79 -0.89
CA MET A 347 -7.84 -7.41 -2.14
C MET A 347 -7.68 -8.94 -2.17
N HIS A 348 -6.86 -9.50 -1.29
CA HIS A 348 -6.49 -10.93 -1.31
C HIS A 348 -6.70 -11.56 0.07
N THR A 349 -7.97 -11.70 0.44
CA THR A 349 -8.44 -12.21 1.73
C THR A 349 -8.80 -13.69 1.70
N SER A 350 -8.59 -14.38 0.57
CA SER A 350 -8.86 -15.82 0.45
C SER A 350 -7.84 -16.65 1.21
N ALA A 351 -8.24 -17.81 1.73
CA ALA A 351 -7.35 -18.63 2.55
C ALA A 351 -6.05 -19.04 1.83
N THR A 352 -6.09 -19.14 0.49
CA THR A 352 -4.94 -19.45 -0.35
C THR A 352 -4.07 -18.23 -0.61
N ALA A 353 -4.66 -17.06 -0.89
CA ALA A 353 -3.92 -15.84 -1.23
C ALA A 353 -3.55 -14.96 -0.02
N LEU A 354 -4.12 -15.22 1.16
CA LEU A 354 -3.90 -14.41 2.37
C LEU A 354 -2.41 -14.38 2.81
N PRO A 355 -1.65 -15.49 2.80
CA PRO A 355 -0.24 -15.45 3.18
C PRO A 355 0.61 -14.59 2.22
N THR A 356 0.35 -14.67 0.91
CA THR A 356 1.07 -13.86 -0.08
C THR A 356 0.69 -12.38 0.05
N ALA A 357 -0.58 -12.06 0.27
CA ALA A 357 -1.10 -10.72 0.51
C ALA A 357 -0.48 -10.05 1.75
N MET A 358 -0.45 -10.77 2.88
CA MET A 358 0.13 -10.28 4.13
C MET A 358 1.65 -10.10 4.02
N MET A 359 2.33 -10.99 3.29
CA MET A 359 3.75 -10.86 2.99
C MET A 359 4.05 -9.59 2.19
N LEU A 360 3.27 -9.31 1.13
CA LEU A 360 3.41 -8.10 0.34
C LEU A 360 3.19 -6.83 1.18
N CYS A 361 2.10 -6.81 1.97
CA CYS A 361 1.80 -5.70 2.84
C CYS A 361 2.96 -5.40 3.81
N ALA A 362 3.48 -6.43 4.49
CA ALA A 362 4.63 -6.28 5.38
C ALA A 362 5.89 -5.80 4.62
N GLY A 363 6.20 -6.40 3.46
CA GLY A 363 7.36 -6.04 2.65
C GLY A 363 7.33 -4.58 2.19
N ILE A 364 6.20 -4.12 1.65
CA ILE A 364 6.01 -2.74 1.20
C ILE A 364 6.15 -1.77 2.38
N LEU A 365 5.54 -2.05 3.52
CA LEU A 365 5.63 -1.21 4.72
C LEU A 365 7.05 -1.14 5.29
N ILE A 366 7.79 -2.26 5.32
CA ILE A 366 9.19 -2.29 5.75
C ILE A 366 10.05 -1.42 4.81
N VAL A 367 9.94 -1.63 3.50
CA VAL A 367 10.70 -0.86 2.49
C VAL A 367 10.36 0.63 2.59
N ALA A 368 9.08 0.98 2.71
CA ALA A 368 8.63 2.37 2.88
C ALA A 368 9.20 3.00 4.15
N THR A 369 9.22 2.25 5.25
CA THR A 369 9.74 2.74 6.52
C THR A 369 11.26 2.91 6.47
N VAL A 370 12.00 1.97 5.88
CA VAL A 370 13.44 2.09 5.65
C VAL A 370 13.74 3.30 4.76
N TRP A 371 13.01 3.47 3.66
CA TRP A 371 13.16 4.61 2.75
C TRP A 371 12.94 5.95 3.47
N THR A 372 11.87 6.09 4.24
CA THR A 372 11.62 7.31 5.01
C THR A 372 12.66 7.56 6.10
N ILE A 373 13.33 6.52 6.62
CA ILE A 373 14.44 6.64 7.57
C ILE A 373 15.72 7.10 6.86
N THR A 374 16.07 6.52 5.71
CA THR A 374 17.28 6.87 4.97
C THR A 374 17.18 8.27 4.37
N ALA A 375 16.00 8.67 3.91
CA ALA A 375 15.73 10.01 3.40
C ALA A 375 15.59 11.08 4.52
N ARG A 376 15.61 10.71 5.81
CA ARG A 376 15.36 11.61 6.97
C ARG A 376 16.13 12.94 6.93
N ARG A 377 17.41 12.90 6.58
CA ARG A 377 18.28 14.09 6.60
C ARG A 377 18.20 14.94 5.34
N GLU A 378 17.53 14.44 4.30
CA GLU A 378 17.08 15.31 3.20
C GLU A 378 15.90 16.20 3.64
N PHE A 379 15.13 15.79 4.66
CA PHE A 379 14.02 16.55 5.22
C PHE A 379 14.43 17.55 6.32
N ALA A 380 15.71 17.60 6.71
CA ALA A 380 16.23 18.50 7.74
C ALA A 380 17.00 19.66 7.11
N VAL A 381 16.71 20.90 7.53
CA VAL A 381 17.38 22.16 7.13
C VAL A 381 18.75 22.29 7.81
N VAL A 382 19.57 21.24 7.77
CA VAL A 382 20.91 21.26 8.35
C VAL A 382 21.91 21.10 7.22
N GLY A 383 22.80 22.07 7.10
CA GLY A 383 23.88 22.05 6.12
C GLY A 383 24.74 20.81 6.34
N GLU A 384 24.66 19.86 5.41
CA GLU A 384 25.58 18.73 5.34
C GLU A 384 26.59 18.98 4.22
N ASN A 385 27.85 18.62 4.48
CA ASN A 385 28.90 18.60 3.47
C ASN A 385 28.53 17.63 2.35
N ASN A 386 28.90 17.97 1.11
CA ASN A 386 28.71 17.10 -0.04
C ASN A 386 29.31 15.72 0.24
N LEU A 387 28.47 14.68 0.19
CA LEU A 387 28.90 13.31 -0.02
C LEU A 387 29.69 13.33 -1.34
N GLY A 388 31.03 13.29 -1.29
CA GLY A 388 31.86 13.23 -2.49
C GLY A 388 31.50 12.02 -3.37
N CYS A 389 32.12 11.89 -4.55
CA CYS A 389 31.76 10.84 -5.53
C CYS A 389 31.65 9.43 -4.91
N LEU A 390 32.54 9.05 -3.99
CA LEU A 390 32.50 7.72 -3.35
C LEU A 390 31.26 7.51 -2.45
N GLY A 391 30.82 8.55 -1.73
CA GLY A 391 29.58 8.48 -0.95
C GLY A 391 28.35 8.37 -1.85
N GLN A 392 28.38 8.96 -3.05
CA GLN A 392 27.30 8.90 -4.03
C GLN A 392 27.18 7.50 -4.65
N TRP A 393 28.30 6.86 -5.03
CA TRP A 393 28.30 5.48 -5.52
C TRP A 393 27.86 4.46 -4.46
N LEU A 394 28.18 4.70 -3.18
CA LEU A 394 27.68 3.87 -2.08
C LEU A 394 26.17 3.99 -1.89
N VAL A 395 25.60 5.19 -2.02
CA VAL A 395 24.14 5.39 -2.00
C VAL A 395 23.50 4.67 -3.18
N MET A 396 24.02 4.86 -4.40
CA MET A 396 23.55 4.13 -5.59
C MET A 396 23.58 2.61 -5.40
N GLY A 397 24.70 2.07 -4.93
CA GLY A 397 24.86 0.63 -4.72
C GLY A 397 23.86 0.09 -3.69
N THR A 398 23.66 0.82 -2.59
CA THR A 398 22.75 0.36 -1.52
C THR A 398 21.33 0.31 -2.06
N CYS A 399 20.98 1.32 -2.85
CA CYS A 399 19.72 1.42 -3.55
C CYS A 399 19.53 0.32 -4.62
N LEU A 400 20.56 0.00 -5.39
CA LEU A 400 20.55 -1.10 -6.35
C LEU A 400 20.35 -2.46 -5.67
N PHE A 401 21.00 -2.69 -4.52
CA PHE A 401 20.79 -3.91 -3.76
C PHE A 401 19.41 -4.01 -3.12
N VAL A 402 18.86 -2.89 -2.62
CA VAL A 402 17.45 -2.85 -2.20
C VAL A 402 16.52 -3.16 -3.38
N TYR A 403 16.81 -2.66 -4.58
CA TYR A 403 16.07 -2.99 -5.79
C TYR A 403 16.12 -4.47 -6.15
N LEU A 404 17.32 -5.05 -6.21
CA LEU A 404 17.48 -6.47 -6.54
C LEU A 404 16.87 -7.37 -5.46
N ALA A 405 16.94 -6.96 -4.19
CA ALA A 405 16.26 -7.62 -3.09
C ALA A 405 14.73 -7.53 -3.23
N SER A 406 14.17 -6.35 -3.56
CA SER A 406 12.74 -6.19 -3.82
C SER A 406 12.29 -7.03 -5.02
N PHE A 407 13.05 -7.03 -6.12
CA PHE A 407 12.76 -7.86 -7.29
C PHE A 407 12.74 -9.35 -6.94
N ALA A 408 13.75 -9.82 -6.19
CA ALA A 408 13.79 -11.19 -5.69
C ALA A 408 12.61 -11.51 -4.76
N PHE A 409 12.24 -10.56 -3.89
CA PHE A 409 11.09 -10.69 -2.99
C PHE A 409 9.77 -10.88 -3.75
N PHE A 410 9.47 -10.01 -4.71
CA PHE A 410 8.24 -10.10 -5.48
C PHE A 410 8.24 -11.27 -6.47
N SER A 411 9.41 -11.78 -6.86
CA SER A 411 9.54 -12.96 -7.73
C SER A 411 9.31 -14.29 -6.99
N MET A 412 9.29 -14.30 -5.66
CA MET A 412 8.95 -15.52 -4.88
C MET A 412 7.46 -15.83 -4.92
N ALA A 413 6.59 -14.82 -5.07
CA ALA A 413 5.16 -15.01 -5.19
C ALA A 413 4.80 -15.23 -6.66
N ASN A 414 4.41 -16.45 -7.00
CA ASN A 414 3.92 -16.76 -8.34
C ASN A 414 2.44 -16.34 -8.46
N PHE A 415 2.18 -15.02 -8.55
CA PHE A 415 0.82 -14.47 -8.72
C PHE A 415 0.08 -15.07 -9.93
N ALA A 416 0.82 -15.53 -10.95
CA ALA A 416 0.24 -16.12 -12.15
C ALA A 416 -0.26 -17.56 -11.97
N ALA A 417 0.26 -18.31 -10.99
CA ALA A 417 -0.16 -19.70 -10.78
C ALA A 417 -1.44 -19.83 -9.96
N GLU A 418 -1.75 -18.86 -9.09
CA GLU A 418 -2.94 -18.90 -8.22
C GLU A 418 -4.18 -18.26 -8.87
N GLU A 419 -4.02 -17.39 -9.87
CA GLU A 419 -5.13 -16.68 -10.53
C GLU A 419 -5.37 -17.08 -12.00
N THR A 420 -4.77 -18.15 -12.54
CA THR A 420 -5.06 -18.60 -13.91
C THR A 420 -6.27 -19.56 -13.96
N PRO A 421 -7.45 -19.13 -14.45
CA PRO A 421 -8.50 -20.07 -14.86
C PRO A 421 -8.04 -20.92 -16.06
N PRO A 422 -8.65 -22.10 -16.28
CA PRO A 422 -8.11 -23.19 -17.12
C PRO A 422 -7.96 -22.88 -18.63
N ASN A 423 -8.29 -21.67 -19.09
CA ASN A 423 -8.35 -21.32 -20.51
C ASN A 423 -7.05 -20.71 -21.07
N ILE A 424 -6.01 -20.52 -20.25
CA ILE A 424 -4.72 -20.00 -20.72
C ILE A 424 -3.61 -20.98 -20.30
N PRO A 425 -2.95 -21.66 -21.26
CA PRO A 425 -1.78 -22.47 -20.96
C PRO A 425 -0.68 -21.58 -20.37
N ASN A 426 -0.33 -21.81 -19.11
CA ASN A 426 0.75 -21.09 -18.46
C ASN A 426 2.10 -21.63 -18.98
N THR A 427 2.74 -20.91 -19.89
CA THR A 427 4.07 -21.28 -20.44
C THR A 427 5.24 -20.63 -19.70
N ILE A 428 5.02 -19.98 -18.55
CA ILE A 428 6.13 -19.50 -17.72
C ILE A 428 6.51 -20.63 -16.74
N PRO A 429 7.73 -21.19 -16.85
CA PRO A 429 8.16 -22.32 -16.01
C PRO A 429 8.50 -21.84 -14.59
N GLY A 430 7.47 -21.56 -13.80
CA GLY A 430 7.58 -21.24 -12.36
C GLY A 430 7.50 -22.50 -11.51
N GLY A 431 8.46 -23.42 -11.65
CA GLY A 431 8.57 -24.59 -10.77
C GLY A 431 9.08 -24.22 -9.37
N ALA A 432 8.88 -25.09 -8.38
CA ALA A 432 9.34 -24.91 -6.99
C ALA A 432 10.84 -24.63 -6.82
N SER A 433 11.66 -24.85 -7.86
CA SER A 433 13.07 -24.45 -7.92
C SER A 433 13.26 -22.93 -8.04
N SER A 434 12.40 -22.24 -8.81
CA SER A 434 12.50 -20.79 -9.04
C SER A 434 12.23 -19.94 -7.78
N ALA A 435 11.32 -20.39 -6.91
CA ALA A 435 11.04 -19.73 -5.62
C ALA A 435 12.23 -19.84 -4.65
N LYS A 436 12.96 -20.97 -4.68
CA LYS A 436 14.15 -21.19 -3.86
C LYS A 436 15.32 -20.30 -4.31
N ASP A 437 15.52 -20.17 -5.62
CA ASP A 437 16.55 -19.29 -6.17
C ASP A 437 16.24 -17.81 -5.86
N ALA A 438 14.98 -17.40 -5.96
CA ALA A 438 14.54 -16.06 -5.57
C ALA A 438 14.75 -15.78 -4.06
N PHE A 439 14.50 -16.74 -3.18
CA PHE A 439 14.79 -16.61 -1.75
C PHE A 439 16.30 -16.43 -1.46
N VAL A 440 17.16 -17.22 -2.11
CA VAL A 440 18.62 -17.09 -1.95
C VAL A 440 19.09 -15.72 -2.43
N MET A 441 18.57 -15.24 -3.56
CA MET A 441 18.87 -13.91 -4.10
C MET A 441 18.42 -12.79 -3.14
N LEU A 442 17.22 -12.91 -2.54
CA LEU A 442 16.75 -11.97 -1.52
C LEU A 442 17.74 -11.85 -0.36
N VAL A 443 18.15 -12.99 0.21
CA VAL A 443 19.07 -13.02 1.37
C VAL A 443 20.42 -12.40 1.02
N LEU A 444 20.98 -12.75 -0.14
CA LEU A 444 22.27 -12.21 -0.59
C LEU A 444 22.23 -10.70 -0.77
N PHE A 445 21.21 -10.16 -1.46
CA PHE A 445 21.10 -8.73 -1.68
C PHE A 445 20.76 -7.94 -0.40
N ALA A 446 19.99 -8.53 0.52
CA ALA A 446 19.74 -7.92 1.83
C ALA A 446 21.03 -7.80 2.66
N ILE A 447 21.89 -8.83 2.66
CA ILE A 447 23.19 -8.80 3.36
C ILE A 447 24.12 -7.77 2.72
N LEU A 448 24.25 -7.77 1.39
CA LEU A 448 25.10 -6.80 0.67
C LEU A 448 24.63 -5.36 0.89
N GLY A 449 23.32 -5.12 0.85
CA GLY A 449 22.72 -3.83 1.17
C GLY A 449 23.00 -3.39 2.61
N ALA A 450 22.87 -4.30 3.58
CA ALA A 450 23.18 -4.01 4.99
C ALA A 450 24.65 -3.66 5.23
N ILE A 451 25.58 -4.35 4.54
CA ILE A 451 27.02 -4.07 4.59
C ILE A 451 27.31 -2.66 4.02
N GLN A 452 26.73 -2.31 2.86
CA GLN A 452 26.92 -0.97 2.30
C GLN A 452 26.30 0.13 3.17
N PHE A 453 25.14 -0.14 3.78
CA PHE A 453 24.52 0.77 4.74
C PHE A 453 25.39 0.99 5.99
N PHE A 454 26.07 -0.06 6.47
CA PHE A 454 27.04 0.05 7.55
C PHE A 454 28.23 0.95 7.16
N PHE A 455 28.78 0.82 5.95
CA PHE A 455 29.85 1.71 5.48
C PHE A 455 29.38 3.15 5.29
N LEU A 456 28.18 3.37 4.77
CA LEU A 456 27.57 4.70 4.66
C LEU A 456 27.41 5.38 6.01
N THR A 457 26.94 4.64 7.02
CA THR A 457 26.77 5.18 8.38
C THR A 457 28.11 5.43 9.07
N ARG A 458 29.13 4.61 8.82
CA ARG A 458 30.48 4.77 9.40
C ARG A 458 31.27 5.93 8.78
N ASN A 459 31.27 6.07 7.45
CA ASN A 459 32.04 7.10 6.74
C ASN A 459 31.43 8.51 6.89
N ARG A 460 30.18 8.61 7.35
CA ARG A 460 29.49 9.88 7.61
C ARG A 460 29.95 10.59 8.88
N TYR A 461 30.63 9.89 9.80
CA TYR A 461 31.18 10.47 11.05
C TYR A 461 32.70 10.65 11.02
N ARG A 462 33.35 10.36 9.88
CA ARG A 462 34.80 10.51 9.67
C ARG A 462 35.08 11.47 8.51
N VAL A 463 34.57 12.70 8.56
CA VAL A 463 35.17 13.86 7.89
C VAL A 463 34.84 15.11 8.69
#